data_AF-A0A1M5JBG4-F1
#
_entry.id   AF-A0A1M5JBG4-F1
#
_cell.length_a   1.000
_cell.length_b   1.000
_cell.length_c   1.000
_cell.angle_alpha   90.00
_cell.angle_beta   90.00
_cell.angle_gamma   90.00
#
_symmetry.space_group_name_H-M   'P 1'
#
loop_
_entity.id
_entity.type
_entity.pdbx_description
1 polymer ?
#
loop_
_entity_poly.entity_id
_entity_poly.type
_entity_poly.pdbx_seq_one_letter_code
_entity_poly.pdbx_strand_id
1 'polypeptide(L)'
;MKSKLAVFLLPTIFVALSACDLAGTCGNEISQTVISPSGKLKAVVFTRNCGATTRFSTQVSIIPAREALPGERGNTLILDEMVPLNIVWQSNSELYVNGIGAAKPFMQASSIEGVSIRYGR
;
A
#
# COMPACT_ATOMS: atom_id res chain seq x y z
N MET A 1 -32.02 54.30 27.34
CA MET A 1 -32.93 53.16 27.64
C MET A 1 -33.65 52.75 26.36
N LYS A 2 -33.89 51.44 26.17
CA LYS A 2 -34.38 50.71 24.95
C LYS A 2 -33.27 50.44 23.92
N SER A 3 -32.98 49.25 23.41
CA SER A 3 -33.32 47.84 23.69
C SER A 3 -32.38 47.04 22.78
N LYS A 4 -31.53 46.13 23.29
CA LYS A 4 -30.75 45.24 22.42
C LYS A 4 -31.51 43.91 22.30
N LEU A 5 -31.97 43.59 21.09
CA LEU A 5 -32.51 42.29 20.73
C LEU A 5 -31.44 41.22 21.00
N ALA A 6 -31.80 40.20 21.76
CA ALA A 6 -30.98 39.01 21.95
C ALA A 6 -31.23 38.04 20.79
N VAL A 7 -30.21 37.81 19.96
CA VAL A 7 -30.20 36.73 18.98
C VAL A 7 -29.66 35.49 19.68
N PHE A 8 -30.51 34.49 19.89
CA PHE A 8 -30.11 33.20 20.46
C PHE A 8 -29.49 32.35 19.34
N LEU A 9 -28.17 32.25 19.31
CA LEU A 9 -27.43 31.33 18.44
C LEU A 9 -27.33 29.96 19.13
N LEU A 10 -28.13 29.00 18.68
CA LEU A 10 -27.99 27.58 19.04
C LEU A 10 -26.79 26.98 18.27
N PRO A 11 -25.82 26.32 18.93
CA PRO A 11 -24.75 25.63 18.22
C PRO A 11 -25.27 24.27 17.74
N THR A 12 -25.40 24.12 16.42
CA THR A 12 -25.60 22.83 15.76
C THR A 12 -24.33 22.00 15.93
N ILE A 13 -24.32 21.11 16.91
CA ILE A 13 -23.28 20.10 17.10
C ILE A 13 -23.36 19.11 15.93
N PHE A 14 -22.47 19.28 14.95
CA PHE A 14 -22.23 18.32 13.89
C PHE A 14 -21.22 17.30 14.43
N VAL A 15 -21.69 16.27 15.14
CA VAL A 15 -20.84 15.11 15.45
C VAL A 15 -20.69 14.32 14.16
N ALA A 16 -19.57 14.57 13.45
CA ALA A 16 -19.11 13.66 12.41
C ALA A 16 -18.72 12.35 13.09
N LEU A 17 -19.66 11.40 13.11
CA LEU A 17 -19.43 10.04 13.54
C LEU A 17 -18.51 9.39 12.49
N SER A 18 -17.19 9.56 12.65
CA SER A 18 -16.19 8.78 11.92
C SER A 18 -16.44 7.32 12.30
N ALA A 19 -16.95 6.55 11.35
CA ALA A 19 -17.20 5.13 11.50
C ALA A 19 -15.88 4.47 11.95
N CYS A 20 -15.89 3.95 13.17
CA CYS A 20 -14.80 3.14 13.70
C CYS A 20 -14.71 1.86 12.85
N ASP A 21 -13.51 1.59 12.34
CA ASP A 21 -13.09 0.36 11.67
C ASP A 21 -13.21 -0.88 12.59
N LEU A 22 -14.45 -1.35 12.80
CA LEU A 22 -14.75 -2.53 13.62
C LEU A 22 -14.90 -3.81 12.79
N ALA A 23 -14.01 -4.00 11.81
CA ALA A 23 -13.78 -5.28 11.14
C ALA A 23 -12.31 -5.33 10.67
N GLY A 24 -11.42 -5.90 11.50
CA GLY A 24 -10.04 -6.28 11.17
C GLY A 24 -9.28 -5.33 10.25
N THR A 25 -8.71 -4.25 10.80
CA THR A 25 -7.86 -3.33 10.02
C THR A 25 -6.67 -4.10 9.45
N CYS A 26 -6.67 -4.36 8.14
CA CYS A 26 -5.50 -4.90 7.49
C CYS A 26 -4.34 -3.89 7.58
N GLY A 27 -3.22 -4.32 8.15
CA GLY A 27 -1.99 -3.54 8.22
C GLY A 27 -1.02 -3.90 7.10
N ASN A 28 -0.35 -2.89 6.54
CA ASN A 28 0.78 -3.04 5.63
C ASN A 28 2.05 -2.55 6.35
N GLU A 29 3.03 -3.44 6.52
CA GLU A 29 4.34 -3.13 7.10
C GLU A 29 5.41 -3.15 6.01
N ILE A 30 6.03 -1.99 5.74
CA ILE A 30 7.00 -1.83 4.65
C ILE A 30 8.35 -2.41 5.07
N SER A 31 8.89 -3.33 4.25
CA SER A 31 10.23 -3.89 4.43
C SER A 31 11.27 -3.31 3.48
N GLN A 32 10.87 -2.87 2.28
CA GLN A 32 11.76 -2.25 1.31
C GLN A 32 11.04 -1.19 0.47
N THR A 33 11.73 -0.11 0.12
CA THR A 33 11.27 0.87 -0.87
C THR A 33 12.43 1.24 -1.78
N VAL A 34 12.25 1.13 -3.10
CA VAL A 34 13.25 1.53 -4.11
C VAL A 34 12.62 2.47 -5.13
N ILE A 35 13.26 3.63 -5.33
CA ILE A 35 12.81 4.67 -6.26
C ILE A 35 13.36 4.34 -7.65
N SER A 36 12.55 4.53 -8.70
CA SER A 36 12.98 4.36 -10.09
C SER A 36 14.07 5.37 -10.46
N PRO A 37 14.95 5.11 -11.46
CA PRO A 37 16.03 6.04 -11.81
C PRO A 37 15.56 7.46 -12.14
N SER A 38 14.38 7.60 -12.75
CA SER A 38 13.73 8.87 -13.07
C SER A 38 13.10 9.59 -11.86
N GLY A 39 12.98 8.93 -10.72
CA GLY A 39 12.29 9.46 -9.53
C GLY A 39 10.77 9.52 -9.62
N LYS A 40 10.15 9.02 -10.71
CA LYS A 40 8.69 9.11 -10.92
C LYS A 40 7.91 8.03 -10.19
N LEU A 41 8.47 6.82 -10.12
CA LEU A 41 7.85 5.67 -9.49
C LEU A 41 8.69 5.18 -8.32
N LYS A 42 8.07 4.41 -7.43
CA LYS A 42 8.76 3.56 -6.48
C LYS A 42 8.11 2.20 -6.43
N ALA A 43 8.93 1.19 -6.18
CA ALA A 43 8.48 -0.15 -5.85
C ALA A 43 8.63 -0.35 -4.34
N VAL A 44 7.59 -0.91 -3.71
CA VAL A 44 7.49 -1.09 -2.26
C VAL A 44 7.24 -2.57 -1.98
N VAL A 45 8.09 -3.19 -1.17
CA VAL A 45 7.86 -4.51 -0.60
C VAL A 45 7.27 -4.32 0.79
N PHE A 46 6.19 -5.03 1.08
CA PHE A 46 5.53 -4.96 2.37
C PHE A 46 4.91 -6.29 2.76
N THR A 47 4.79 -6.51 4.07
CA THR A 47 4.00 -7.60 4.63
C THR A 47 2.59 -7.11 4.91
N ARG A 48 1.57 -7.84 4.47
CA ARG A 48 0.17 -7.57 4.80
C ARG A 48 -0.38 -8.57 5.81
N ASN A 49 -1.03 -8.05 6.85
CA ASN A 49 -1.69 -8.83 7.90
C ASN A 49 -3.11 -8.30 8.15
N CYS A 50 -4.13 -9.14 7.99
CA CYS A 50 -5.53 -8.80 8.25
C CYS A 50 -6.09 -9.41 9.55
N GLY A 51 -5.22 -9.91 10.44
CA GLY A 51 -5.58 -10.41 11.76
C GLY A 51 -5.48 -11.93 11.89
N ALA A 52 -5.93 -12.43 13.05
CA ALA A 52 -5.59 -13.73 13.60
C ALA A 52 -5.82 -14.96 12.69
N THR A 53 -6.77 -14.87 11.75
CA THR A 53 -7.12 -15.98 10.85
C THR A 53 -6.53 -15.83 9.45
N THR A 54 -5.91 -14.69 9.13
CA THR A 54 -5.27 -14.45 7.83
C THR A 54 -3.77 -14.69 7.93
N ARG A 55 -3.21 -15.46 7.00
CA ARG A 55 -1.76 -15.65 6.93
C ARG A 55 -1.08 -14.36 6.49
N PHE A 56 0.09 -14.06 7.04
CA PHE A 56 0.96 -13.01 6.53
C PHE A 56 1.30 -13.27 5.06
N SER A 57 1.35 -12.19 4.27
CA SER A 57 1.71 -12.26 2.85
C SER A 57 2.77 -11.21 2.53
N THR A 58 3.76 -11.59 1.72
CA THR A 58 4.72 -10.65 1.14
C THR A 58 4.15 -10.11 -0.15
N GLN A 59 4.07 -8.79 -0.27
CA GLN A 59 3.46 -8.13 -1.41
C GLN A 59 4.36 -7.04 -1.97
N VAL A 60 4.22 -6.79 -3.27
CA VAL A 60 4.92 -5.73 -3.98
C VAL A 60 3.90 -4.83 -4.67
N SER A 61 4.12 -3.52 -4.53
CA SER A 61 3.41 -2.49 -5.30
C SER A 61 4.38 -1.59 -6.04
N ILE A 62 4.01 -1.20 -7.25
CA ILE A 62 4.59 -0.06 -7.97
C ILE A 62 3.59 1.09 -7.89
N ILE A 63 4.02 2.24 -7.39
CA ILE A 63 3.20 3.45 -7.21
C ILE A 63 4.01 4.72 -7.55
N PRO A 64 3.35 5.87 -7.77
CA PRO A 64 4.04 7.15 -7.87
C PRO A 64 4.95 7.42 -6.66
N ALA A 65 6.17 7.92 -6.91
CA ALA A 65 7.20 8.01 -5.89
C ALA A 65 6.79 8.85 -4.66
N ARG A 66 5.93 9.86 -4.88
CA ARG A 66 5.45 10.80 -3.87
C ARG A 66 4.21 10.34 -3.11
N GLU A 67 3.57 9.25 -3.53
CA GLU A 67 2.36 8.75 -2.87
C GLU A 67 2.69 7.83 -1.69
N ALA A 68 1.86 7.83 -0.67
CA ALA A 68 1.94 6.84 0.40
C ALA A 68 1.51 5.47 -0.12
N LEU A 69 2.02 4.39 0.46
CA LEU A 69 1.50 3.05 0.16
C LEU A 69 0.02 3.00 0.61
N PRO A 70 -0.93 2.68 -0.29
CA PRO A 70 -2.32 2.55 0.09
C PRO A 70 -2.52 1.41 1.10
N GLY A 71 -3.59 1.48 1.92
CA GLY A 71 -3.99 0.40 2.84
C GLY A 71 -4.55 -0.85 2.14
N GLU A 72 -4.29 -0.99 0.84
CA GLU A 72 -4.82 -2.04 -0.03
C GLU A 72 -3.79 -3.14 -0.26
N ARG A 73 -4.19 -4.17 -1.03
CA ARG A 73 -3.28 -5.23 -1.48
C ARG A 73 -2.31 -4.72 -2.56
N GLY A 74 -1.23 -5.46 -2.75
CA GLY A 74 -0.21 -5.21 -3.75
C GLY A 74 -0.76 -5.29 -5.18
N ASN A 75 -0.21 -4.48 -6.07
CA ASN A 75 -0.59 -4.49 -7.49
C ASN A 75 0.39 -5.28 -8.39
N THR A 76 1.57 -5.67 -7.87
CA THR A 76 2.64 -6.26 -8.68
C THR A 76 2.87 -7.73 -8.39
N LEU A 77 3.02 -8.11 -7.11
CA LEU A 77 3.28 -9.48 -6.66
C LEU A 77 2.59 -9.71 -5.32
N ILE A 78 2.00 -10.89 -5.12
CA ILE A 78 1.49 -11.35 -3.83
C ILE A 78 1.96 -12.79 -3.63
N LEU A 79 2.70 -13.02 -2.54
CA LEU A 79 3.12 -14.33 -2.06
C LEU A 79 2.38 -14.62 -0.75
N ASP A 80 1.79 -15.81 -0.62
CA ASP A 80 1.03 -16.23 0.58
C ASP A 80 1.94 -16.61 1.76
N GLU A 81 3.18 -16.13 1.79
CA GLU A 81 4.20 -16.44 2.79
C GLU A 81 5.09 -15.20 3.03
N MET A 82 5.88 -15.23 4.11
CA MET A 82 6.91 -14.22 4.38
C MET A 82 8.20 -14.61 3.65
N VAL A 83 8.57 -13.81 2.66
CA VAL A 83 9.70 -14.07 1.76
C VAL A 83 10.59 -12.83 1.71
N PRO A 84 11.91 -12.95 1.98
CA PRO A 84 12.82 -11.83 1.89
C PRO A 84 13.16 -11.54 0.42
N LEU A 85 12.31 -10.76 -0.23
CA LEU A 85 12.55 -10.33 -1.61
C LEU A 85 13.66 -9.28 -1.68
N ASN A 86 14.38 -9.28 -2.79
CA ASN A 86 15.24 -8.18 -3.18
C ASN A 86 14.73 -7.60 -4.51
N ILE A 87 14.44 -6.30 -4.53
CA ILE A 87 13.97 -5.60 -5.72
C ILE A 87 14.94 -4.51 -6.17
N VAL A 88 15.11 -4.37 -7.48
CA VAL A 88 15.96 -3.34 -8.09
C VAL A 88 15.37 -2.87 -9.41
N TRP A 89 15.37 -1.56 -9.63
CA TRP A 89 15.04 -0.99 -10.94
C TRP A 89 16.23 -1.17 -11.88
N GLN A 90 16.02 -1.87 -13.00
CA GLN A 90 17.02 -2.01 -14.07
C GLN A 90 16.97 -0.83 -15.04
N SER A 91 15.79 -0.21 -15.18
CA SER A 91 15.58 1.01 -15.95
C SER A 91 14.37 1.77 -15.41
N ASN A 92 13.94 2.84 -16.10
CA ASN A 92 12.70 3.54 -15.78
C ASN A 92 11.43 2.71 -16.00
N SER A 93 11.51 1.65 -16.78
CA SER A 93 10.38 0.83 -17.21
C SER A 93 10.63 -0.66 -17.02
N GLU A 94 11.61 -1.04 -16.19
CA GLU A 94 11.86 -2.43 -15.84
C GLU A 94 12.27 -2.58 -14.37
N LEU A 95 11.50 -3.37 -13.63
CA LEU A 95 11.78 -3.78 -12.25
C LEU A 95 12.19 -5.25 -12.23
N TYR A 96 13.32 -5.55 -11.59
CA TYR A 96 13.77 -6.91 -11.34
C TYR A 96 13.46 -7.28 -9.89
N VAL A 97 12.77 -8.41 -9.72
CA VAL A 97 12.37 -8.97 -8.42
C VAL A 97 13.06 -10.31 -8.26
N ASN A 98 13.84 -10.46 -7.20
CA ASN A 98 14.57 -11.69 -6.91
C ASN A 98 14.20 -12.26 -5.54
N GLY A 99 14.50 -13.55 -5.34
CA GLY A 99 14.34 -14.21 -4.04
C GLY A 99 12.96 -14.82 -3.80
N ILE A 100 12.13 -15.00 -4.84
CA ILE A 100 10.85 -15.73 -4.71
C ILE A 100 11.11 -17.19 -4.27
N GLY A 101 12.23 -17.78 -4.69
CA GLY A 101 12.60 -19.15 -4.33
C GLY A 101 11.54 -20.16 -4.77
N ALA A 102 11.07 -20.97 -3.84
CA ALA A 102 10.01 -21.97 -4.07
C ALA A 102 8.59 -21.47 -3.75
N ALA A 103 8.45 -20.23 -3.28
CA ALA A 103 7.15 -19.68 -2.92
C ALA A 103 6.24 -19.61 -4.15
N LYS A 104 4.99 -20.03 -4.01
CA LYS A 104 3.99 -19.96 -5.08
C LYS A 104 3.30 -18.60 -5.04
N PRO A 105 3.36 -17.79 -6.12
CA PRO A 105 2.65 -16.53 -6.15
C PRO A 105 1.14 -16.74 -6.23
N PHE A 106 0.41 -16.02 -5.40
CA PHE A 106 -1.04 -15.85 -5.53
C PHE A 106 -1.38 -14.90 -6.68
N MET A 107 -0.59 -13.83 -6.83
CA MET A 107 -0.66 -12.90 -7.95
C MET A 107 0.76 -12.54 -8.39
N GLN A 108 0.99 -12.48 -9.70
CA GLN A 108 2.27 -12.13 -10.28
C GLN A 108 2.03 -11.40 -11.62
N ALA A 109 2.18 -10.08 -11.62
CA ALA A 109 2.05 -9.28 -12.84
C ALA A 109 3.32 -9.39 -13.69
N SER A 110 3.18 -9.45 -15.01
CA SER A 110 4.30 -9.30 -15.96
C SER A 110 4.56 -7.84 -16.34
N SER A 111 3.54 -6.97 -16.20
CA SER A 111 3.65 -5.53 -16.38
C SER A 111 2.63 -4.75 -15.55
N ILE A 112 2.96 -3.52 -15.15
CA ILE A 112 2.08 -2.55 -14.48
C ILE A 112 2.39 -1.17 -15.05
N GLU A 113 1.39 -0.48 -15.61
CA GLU A 113 1.50 0.91 -16.09
C GLU A 113 2.75 1.19 -16.97
N GLY A 114 3.08 0.27 -17.88
CA GLY A 114 4.24 0.41 -18.77
C GLY A 114 5.60 0.01 -18.15
N VAL A 115 5.63 -0.40 -16.88
CA VAL A 115 6.77 -1.07 -16.26
C VAL A 115 6.69 -2.57 -16.54
N SER A 116 7.75 -3.15 -17.10
CA SER A 116 7.93 -4.60 -17.19
C SER A 116 8.47 -5.15 -15.88
N ILE A 117 7.97 -6.30 -15.43
CA ILE A 117 8.49 -6.97 -14.24
C ILE A 117 9.21 -8.25 -14.65
N ARG A 118 10.46 -8.37 -14.19
CA ARG A 118 11.31 -9.54 -14.39
C ARG A 118 11.49 -10.25 -13.06
N TYR A 119 11.36 -11.57 -13.08
CA TYR A 119 11.49 -12.40 -11.89
C TYR A 119 12.74 -13.27 -12.01
N GLY A 120 13.67 -13.07 -11.10
CA GLY A 120 14.82 -13.93 -10.88
C GLY A 120 14.49 -15.10 -9.95
N ARG A 121 15.21 -16.21 -10.11
CA ARG A 121 15.24 -17.29 -9.13
C ARG A 121 16.36 -17.05 -8.13
#